data_AF-A0A085WW11-F1
#
_entry.id   AF-A0A085WW11-F1
#
_cell.length_a   1.000
_cell.length_b   1.000
_cell.length_c   1.000
_cell.angle_alpha   90.00
_cell.angle_beta   90.00
_cell.angle_gamma   90.00
#
_symmetry.space_group_name_H-M   'P 1'
#
loop_
_entity.id
_entity.type
_entity.pdbx_description
1 polymer ?
#
loop_
_entity_poly.entity_id
_entity_poly.type
_entity_poly.pdbx_seq_one_letter_code
_entity_poly.pdbx_strand_id
1 'polypeptide(L)'
;MKEQPAPPSSAYVLIADQYHLLVYNRDLQERRIFPHPVLQYFLGARVREGLPPPVASFSTLPEAEAWFKSQVSPPPQAVISIAGELYLTVDHSNIGHRSIYPFSLAVQEETPDAS
;
A
#
# COMPACT_ATOMS: atom_id res chain seq x y z
N MET A 1 -27.79 -25.26 -5.53
CA MET A 1 -26.90 -24.29 -4.87
C MET A 1 -25.52 -24.46 -5.48
N LYS A 2 -24.90 -23.40 -6.00
CA LYS A 2 -23.47 -23.45 -6.36
C LYS A 2 -22.70 -23.46 -5.05
N GLU A 3 -21.90 -24.49 -4.80
CA GLU A 3 -20.96 -24.50 -3.70
C GLU A 3 -20.03 -23.29 -3.88
N GLN A 4 -20.06 -22.38 -2.90
CA GLN A 4 -19.07 -21.32 -2.86
C GLN A 4 -17.73 -21.94 -2.45
N PRO A 5 -16.62 -21.61 -3.11
CA PRO A 5 -15.31 -22.12 -2.71
C PRO A 5 -15.05 -21.74 -1.26
N ALA A 6 -14.42 -22.66 -0.52
CA ALA A 6 -14.02 -22.39 0.86
C ALA A 6 -13.16 -21.12 0.89
N PRO A 7 -13.42 -20.17 1.80
CA PRO A 7 -12.66 -18.92 1.85
C PRO A 7 -11.17 -19.22 2.11
N PRO A 8 -10.27 -18.37 1.60
CA PRO A 8 -8.85 -18.53 1.83
C PRO A 8 -8.54 -18.44 3.33
N SER A 9 -7.50 -19.16 3.76
CA SER A 9 -7.07 -19.16 5.18
C SER A 9 -6.60 -17.77 5.62
N SER A 10 -6.10 -16.96 4.70
CA SER A 10 -5.79 -15.55 4.94
C SER A 10 -5.94 -14.71 3.67
N ALA A 11 -6.14 -13.42 3.85
CA ALA A 11 -6.13 -12.43 2.77
C ALA A 11 -5.68 -11.07 3.30
N TYR A 12 -4.97 -10.31 2.48
CA TYR A 12 -4.77 -8.90 2.75
C TYR A 12 -6.01 -8.11 2.32
N VAL A 13 -6.48 -7.23 3.19
CA VAL A 13 -7.57 -6.29 2.91
C VAL A 13 -7.09 -4.87 3.19
N LEU A 14 -7.58 -3.92 2.41
CA LEU A 14 -7.27 -2.51 2.57
C LEU A 14 -8.45 -1.82 3.25
N ILE A 15 -8.22 -1.23 4.42
CA ILE A 15 -9.24 -0.48 5.18
C ILE A 15 -8.66 0.90 5.47
N ALA A 16 -9.31 1.96 4.99
CA ALA A 16 -8.84 3.34 5.13
C ALA A 16 -7.35 3.49 4.71
N ASP A 17 -6.99 2.93 3.55
CA ASP A 17 -5.63 2.90 3.01
C ASP A 17 -4.57 2.17 3.87
N GLN A 18 -4.99 1.47 4.92
CA GLN A 18 -4.12 0.63 5.75
C GLN A 18 -4.36 -0.86 5.48
N TYR A 19 -3.27 -1.58 5.23
CA TYR A 19 -3.31 -3.03 5.06
C TYR A 19 -3.60 -3.74 6.38
N HIS A 20 -4.55 -4.65 6.33
CA HIS A 20 -4.90 -5.56 7.40
C HIS A 20 -4.78 -7.00 6.90
N LEU A 21 -4.35 -7.90 7.77
CA LEU A 21 -4.39 -9.32 7.50
C LEU A 21 -5.68 -9.89 8.09
N LEU A 22 -6.56 -10.38 7.22
CA LEU A 22 -7.69 -11.22 7.60
C LEU A 22 -7.19 -12.67 7.67
N VAL A 23 -7.44 -13.33 8.79
CA VAL A 23 -7.12 -14.76 8.99
C VAL A 23 -8.40 -15.50 9.40
N TYR A 24 -8.65 -16.64 8.75
CA TYR A 24 -9.68 -17.58 9.15
C TYR A 24 -9.05 -18.86 9.67
N ASN A 25 -9.12 -19.06 10.99
CA ASN A 25 -8.67 -20.27 11.65
C ASN A 25 -9.83 -21.28 11.66
N ARG A 26 -9.71 -22.36 10.86
CA ARG A 26 -10.76 -23.38 10.74
C ARG A 26 -10.88 -24.26 11.99
N ASP A 27 -9.77 -24.52 12.67
CA ASP A 27 -9.73 -25.37 13.87
C ASP A 27 -10.48 -24.70 15.03
N LEU A 28 -10.33 -23.38 15.16
CA LEU A 28 -11.02 -22.58 16.19
C LEU A 28 -12.34 -21.97 15.70
N GLN A 29 -12.67 -22.12 14.41
CA GLN A 29 -13.75 -21.39 13.74
C GLN A 29 -13.73 -19.86 13.94
N GLU A 30 -12.55 -19.30 14.19
CA GLU A 30 -12.38 -17.87 14.48
C GLU A 30 -11.94 -17.08 13.25
N ARG A 31 -12.42 -15.83 13.16
CA ARG A 31 -11.97 -14.84 12.19
C ARG A 31 -11.29 -13.70 12.94
N ARG A 32 -10.09 -13.35 12.52
CA ARG A 32 -9.32 -12.24 13.10
C ARG A 32 -8.88 -11.30 12.00
N ILE A 33 -8.94 -10.01 12.29
CA ILE A 33 -8.39 -8.96 11.46
C ILE A 33 -7.50 -8.08 12.32
N PHE A 34 -6.31 -7.78 11.83
CA PHE A 34 -5.37 -6.92 12.54
C PHE A 34 -4.54 -6.10 11.55
N PRO A 35 -4.12 -4.89 11.95
CA PRO A 35 -3.20 -4.09 11.16
C PRO A 35 -1.94 -4.88 10.85
N HIS A 36 -1.48 -4.83 9.60
CA HIS A 36 -0.24 -5.48 9.20
C HIS A 36 0.68 -4.46 8.52
N PRO A 37 1.93 -4.25 9.00
CA PRO A 37 2.79 -3.18 8.54
C PRO A 37 3.48 -3.46 7.18
N VAL A 38 2.80 -4.21 6.29
CA VAL A 38 3.39 -4.63 5.00
C VAL A 38 3.73 -3.43 4.11
N LEU A 39 2.92 -2.38 4.16
CA LEU A 39 3.15 -1.15 3.42
C LEU A 39 4.42 -0.44 3.91
N GLN A 40 4.62 -0.33 5.21
CA GLN A 40 5.77 0.35 5.80
C GLN A 40 7.08 -0.34 5.43
N TYR A 41 7.12 -1.67 5.47
CA TYR A 41 8.27 -2.45 5.01
C TYR A 41 8.50 -2.31 3.51
N PHE A 42 7.43 -2.34 2.71
CA PHE A 42 7.52 -2.14 1.28
C PHE A 42 8.11 -0.76 0.93
N LEU A 43 7.63 0.31 1.56
CA LEU A 43 8.17 1.65 1.38
C LEU A 43 9.64 1.74 1.82
N GLY A 44 10.00 1.11 2.95
CA GLY A 44 11.39 1.05 3.43
C GLY A 44 12.34 0.32 2.48
N ALA A 45 11.90 -0.77 1.86
CA ALA A 45 12.66 -1.45 0.82
C ALA A 45 12.90 -0.53 -0.40
N ARG A 46 11.86 0.17 -0.87
CA ARG A 46 11.97 1.13 -1.98
C ARG A 46 12.94 2.27 -1.70
N VAL A 47 12.90 2.83 -0.49
CA VAL A 47 13.83 3.90 -0.08
C VAL A 47 15.28 3.40 -0.13
N ARG A 48 15.55 2.17 0.34
CA ARG A 48 16.89 1.56 0.30
C ARG A 48 17.38 1.25 -1.11
N GLU A 49 16.50 0.80 -1.99
CA GLU A 49 16.82 0.53 -3.40
C GLU A 49 17.14 1.82 -4.18
N GLY A 50 16.70 2.97 -3.66
CA GLY A 50 16.76 4.26 -4.33
C GLY A 50 15.46 4.53 -5.08
N LEU A 51 14.90 5.72 -4.85
CA LEU A 51 13.65 6.11 -5.48
C LEU A 51 13.89 6.64 -6.90
N PRO A 52 13.06 6.24 -7.89
CA PRO A 52 13.09 6.89 -9.20
C PRO A 52 12.70 8.38 -9.07
N PRO A 53 13.08 9.22 -10.04
CA PRO A 53 12.63 10.61 -10.08
C PRO A 53 11.10 10.71 -10.07
N PRO A 54 10.53 11.73 -9.39
CA PRO A 54 9.09 11.92 -9.39
C PRO A 54 8.58 12.21 -10.80
N VAL A 55 7.49 11.54 -11.20
CA VAL A 55 6.87 11.71 -12.52
C VAL A 55 6.00 12.97 -12.62
N ALA A 56 5.62 13.52 -11.47
CA ALA A 56 4.83 14.74 -11.34
C ALA A 56 5.07 15.39 -9.97
N SER A 57 4.84 16.70 -9.90
CA SER A 57 4.99 17.49 -8.67
C SER A 57 3.75 18.36 -8.44
N PHE A 58 3.28 18.42 -7.20
CA PHE A 58 2.07 19.14 -6.78
C PHE A 58 2.35 20.02 -5.58
N SER A 59 1.55 21.07 -5.38
CA SER A 59 1.65 21.91 -4.20
C SER A 59 0.90 21.30 -3.01
N THR A 60 -0.18 20.55 -3.28
CA THR A 60 -1.06 20.00 -2.23
C THR A 60 -1.50 18.56 -2.53
N LEU A 61 -1.88 17.84 -1.47
CA LEU A 61 -2.41 16.47 -1.59
C LEU A 61 -3.72 16.42 -2.41
N PRO A 62 -4.71 17.32 -2.22
CA PRO A 62 -5.92 17.31 -3.03
C PRO A 62 -5.67 17.48 -4.54
N GLU A 63 -4.68 18.30 -4.94
CA GLU A 63 -4.27 18.43 -6.35
C GLU A 63 -3.71 17.11 -6.89
N ALA A 64 -2.80 16.47 -6.13
CA ALA A 64 -2.22 15.19 -6.49
C ALA A 64 -3.30 14.09 -6.61
N GLU A 65 -4.26 14.06 -5.68
CA GLU A 65 -5.38 13.12 -5.74
C GLU A 65 -6.27 13.35 -6.96
N ALA A 66 -6.63 14.60 -7.26
CA ALA A 66 -7.45 14.94 -8.41
C ALA A 66 -6.76 14.51 -9.72
N TRP A 67 -5.46 14.80 -9.84
CA TRP A 67 -4.62 14.32 -10.94
C TRP A 67 -4.64 12.80 -11.02
N PHE A 68 -4.36 12.10 -9.93
CA PHE A 68 -4.26 10.64 -9.94
C PHE A 68 -5.61 9.97 -10.27
N LYS A 69 -6.72 10.50 -9.78
CA LYS A 69 -8.09 10.04 -10.08
C LYS A 69 -8.49 10.28 -11.54
N SER A 70 -7.99 11.35 -12.17
CA SER A 70 -8.29 11.66 -13.57
C SER A 70 -7.63 10.75 -14.61
N GLN A 71 -6.62 9.95 -14.22
CA GLN A 71 -5.91 9.08 -15.15
C GLN A 71 -6.77 7.89 -15.58
N VAL A 72 -6.80 7.62 -16.89
CA VAL A 72 -7.55 6.50 -17.49
C VAL A 72 -6.88 5.16 -17.18
N SER A 73 -5.55 5.08 -17.33
CA SER A 73 -4.76 3.89 -17.05
C SER A 73 -3.42 4.31 -16.43
N PRO A 74 -3.40 4.60 -15.11
CA PRO A 74 -2.17 4.95 -14.43
C PRO A 74 -1.21 3.74 -14.38
N PRO A 75 0.10 3.98 -14.24
CA PRO A 75 1.03 2.93 -13.83
C PRO A 75 0.58 2.29 -12.51
N PRO A 76 0.86 0.99 -12.28
CA PRO A 76 0.54 0.33 -11.02
C PRO A 76 1.13 1.06 -9.80
N GLN A 77 2.33 1.62 -9.97
CA GLN A 77 3.04 2.41 -8.97
C GLN A 77 3.84 3.53 -9.64
N ALA A 78 3.87 4.71 -9.04
CA ALA A 78 4.76 5.80 -9.45
C ALA A 78 5.18 6.67 -8.27
N VAL A 79 6.34 7.30 -8.37
CA VAL A 79 6.78 8.31 -7.40
C VAL A 79 6.30 9.69 -7.86
N ILE A 80 5.73 10.47 -6.97
CA ILE A 80 5.37 11.88 -7.18
C ILE A 80 5.94 12.74 -6.07
N SER A 81 5.98 14.05 -6.28
CA SER A 81 6.29 15.02 -5.22
C SER A 81 5.06 15.83 -4.85
N ILE A 82 4.86 16.08 -3.54
CA ILE A 82 3.82 16.95 -3.01
C ILE A 82 4.48 17.88 -2.00
N ALA A 83 4.40 19.18 -2.22
CA ALA A 83 5.05 20.21 -1.38
C ALA A 83 6.55 19.96 -1.12
N GLY A 84 7.25 19.33 -2.07
CA GLY A 84 8.68 18.99 -1.95
C GLY A 84 8.99 17.65 -1.28
N GLU A 85 7.99 16.96 -0.73
CA GLU A 85 8.13 15.61 -0.19
C GLU A 85 7.78 14.55 -1.24
N LEU A 86 8.35 13.36 -1.13
CA LEU A 86 8.09 12.25 -2.06
C LEU A 86 6.98 11.32 -1.54
N TYR A 87 6.13 10.89 -2.46
CA TYR A 87 5.02 9.99 -2.22
C TYR A 87 5.00 8.88 -3.28
N LEU A 88 4.47 7.73 -2.89
CA LEU A 88 4.16 6.62 -3.78
C LEU A 88 2.67 6.64 -4.13
N THR A 89 2.34 6.74 -5.41
CA THR A 89 0.99 6.43 -5.88
C THR A 89 0.87 4.93 -6.16
N VAL A 90 -0.27 4.34 -5.82
CA VAL A 90 -0.55 2.91 -6.08
C VAL A 90 -1.95 2.76 -6.67
N ASP A 91 -2.04 2.12 -7.83
CA ASP A 91 -3.31 1.72 -8.46
C ASP A 91 -3.61 0.26 -8.12
N HIS A 92 -4.62 0.06 -7.28
CA HIS A 92 -5.14 -1.25 -6.93
C HIS A 92 -6.25 -1.65 -7.91
N SER A 93 -5.89 -1.88 -9.17
CA SER A 93 -6.87 -2.11 -10.25
C SER A 93 -7.80 -3.30 -9.97
N ASN A 94 -7.32 -4.30 -9.22
CA ASN A 94 -8.10 -5.47 -8.82
C ASN A 94 -9.28 -5.14 -7.87
N ILE A 95 -9.23 -4.02 -7.16
CA ILE A 95 -10.29 -3.54 -6.27
C ILE A 95 -10.81 -2.15 -6.67
N GLY A 96 -10.39 -1.62 -7.83
CA GLY A 96 -10.79 -0.31 -8.32
C GLY A 96 -10.45 0.84 -7.38
N HIS A 97 -9.34 0.72 -6.64
CA HIS A 97 -8.95 1.70 -5.62
C HIS A 97 -7.59 2.33 -5.93
N ARG A 98 -7.39 3.58 -5.51
CA ARG A 98 -6.17 4.35 -5.73
C ARG A 98 -5.74 5.03 -4.44
N SER A 99 -4.47 4.91 -4.10
CA SER A 99 -3.91 5.42 -2.84
C SER A 99 -2.63 6.22 -3.09
N ILE A 100 -2.36 7.19 -2.22
CA ILE A 100 -1.11 7.97 -2.20
C ILE A 100 -0.49 7.81 -0.82
N TYR A 101 0.74 7.29 -0.77
CA TYR A 101 1.43 6.97 0.47
C TYR A 101 2.69 7.83 0.64
N PRO A 102 2.84 8.55 1.76
CA PRO A 102 4.09 9.24 2.05
C PRO A 102 5.21 8.24 2.35
N PHE A 103 6.40 8.48 1.81
CA PHE A 103 7.58 7.67 2.16
C PHE A 103 8.03 7.85 3.61
N SER A 104 7.52 8.87 4.34
CA SER A 104 7.76 9.02 5.78
C SER A 104 7.18 7.89 6.63
N LEU A 105 6.26 7.07 6.08
CA LEU A 105 5.77 5.84 6.73
C LEU A 105 6.77 4.68 6.63
N ALA A 106 7.85 4.80 5.85
CA ALA A 106 8.83 3.75 5.70
C ALA A 106 9.45 3.39 7.06
N VAL A 107 9.44 2.10 7.38
CA VAL A 107 10.28 1.59 8.48
C VAL A 107 11.66 1.35 7.90
N GLN A 108 12.67 1.96 8.52
CA GLN A 108 14.06 1.56 8.31
C GLN A 108 14.23 0.26 9.09
N GLU A 109 14.42 -0.86 8.39
CA GLU A 109 14.96 -2.05 9.07
C GLU A 109 16.33 -1.62 9.60
N GLU A 110 16.44 -1.43 10.92
CA GLU A 110 17.74 -1.51 11.57
C GLU A 110 18.29 -2.89 11.22
N THR A 111 19.40 -2.94 10.49
CA THR A 111 20.19 -4.17 10.35
C THR A 111 20.33 -4.77 11.74
N PRO A 112 19.89 -6.02 11.98
CA PRO A 112 20.11 -6.65 13.27
C PRO A 112 21.63 -6.61 13.50
N ASP A 113 22.02 -5.97 14.60
CA ASP A 113 23.39 -5.76 15.02
C ASP A 113 24.15 -7.09 14.84
N ALA A 114 25.16 -7.09 13.97
CA ALA A 114 26.01 -8.26 13.80
C ALA A 114 26.73 -8.46 15.13
N SER A 115 26.49 -9.64 15.72
CA SER A 115 26.91 -10.06 17.07
C SER A 115 28.37 -9.80 17.42
#